data_AF-A0A6A5HIP9-F1
#
_entry.id   AF-A0A6A5HIP9-F1
#
_cell.length_a   1.000
_cell.length_b   1.000
_cell.length_c   1.000
_cell.angle_alpha   90.00
_cell.angle_beta   90.00
_cell.angle_gamma   90.00
#
_symmetry.space_group_name_H-M   'P 1'
#
loop_
_entity.id
_entity.type
_entity.pdbx_description
1 polymer ?
#
loop_
_entity_poly.entity_id
_entity_poly.type
_entity_poly.pdbx_seq_one_letter_code
_entity_poly.pdbx_strand_id
1 'polypeptide(L)' 'MTYDLSYPGQRCIIEFLEANNRIHLVSRSPALQKAEKSIPFNLNHVQIASDALTLNNISMVIIPTTEQIPEDD' A
#
# COMPACT_ATOMS: atom_id res chain seq x y z
N MET A 1 -19.84 -4.86 -15.69
CA MET A 1 -20.57 -3.98 -14.76
C MET A 1 -19.70 -3.83 -13.54
N THR A 2 -18.94 -2.74 -13.43
CA THR A 2 -18.19 -2.47 -12.19
C THR A 2 -19.24 -2.08 -11.17
N TYR A 3 -19.46 -2.93 -10.17
CA TYR A 3 -20.19 -2.52 -8.99
C TYR A 3 -19.31 -1.46 -8.32
N ASP A 4 -19.54 -0.20 -8.67
CA ASP A 4 -19.13 0.90 -7.83
C ASP A 4 -19.76 0.58 -6.47
N LEU A 5 -18.91 0.29 -5.49
CA LEU A 5 -19.31 -0.03 -4.13
C LEU A 5 -20.03 1.21 -3.59
N SER A 6 -21.34 1.31 -3.83
CA SER A 6 -22.17 2.45 -3.43
C SER A 6 -22.47 2.34 -1.94
N TYR A 7 -21.43 2.42 -1.12
CA TYR A 7 -21.56 2.53 0.33
C TYR A 7 -21.17 3.96 0.72
N PRO A 8 -22.09 4.78 1.24
CA PRO A 8 -21.80 6.16 1.67
C PRO A 8 -20.62 6.25 2.65
N GLY A 9 -20.38 5.18 3.44
CA GLY A 9 -19.25 5.10 4.37
C GLY A 9 -17.93 4.61 3.76
N GLN A 10 -17.83 4.35 2.46
CA GLN A 10 -16.62 3.80 1.85
C GLN A 10 -15.44 4.78 1.95
N ARG A 11 -15.68 6.08 1.76
CA ARG A 11 -14.63 7.10 1.92
C ARG A 11 -14.11 7.12 3.35
N CYS A 12 -15.01 7.09 4.34
CA CYS A 12 -14.67 7.02 5.76
C CYS A 12 -13.81 5.79 6.06
N ILE A 13 -14.21 4.60 5.58
CA ILE A 13 -13.43 3.37 5.78
C ILE A 13 -12.03 3.50 5.17
N ILE A 14 -11.89 4.03 3.95
CA ILE A 14 -10.59 4.19 3.29
C ILE A 14 -9.73 5.26 3.98
N GLU A 15 -10.34 6.32 4.52
CA GLU A 15 -9.64 7.40 5.23
C GLU A 15 -9.06 6.92 6.57
N PHE A 16 -9.80 6.10 7.32
CA PHE A 16 -9.37 5.58 8.63
C PHE A 16 -8.65 4.24 8.56
N LEU A 17 -8.54 3.64 7.36
CA LEU A 17 -7.73 2.44 7.19
C LEU A 17 -6.25 2.77 7.36
N GLU A 18 -5.55 1.89 8.06
CA GLU A 18 -4.10 1.98 8.20
C GLU A 18 -3.43 2.05 6.80
N ALA A 19 -2.41 2.90 6.67
CA ALA A 19 -1.82 3.27 5.38
C ALA A 19 -1.24 2.08 4.59
N ASN A 20 -0.52 1.16 5.25
CA ASN A 20 0.03 -0.04 4.61
C ASN A 20 -1.10 -0.96 4.10
N ASN A 21 -2.13 -1.17 4.92
CA ASN A 21 -3.29 -1.97 4.55
C ASN A 21 -4.04 -1.36 3.36
N ARG A 22 -4.17 -0.03 3.33
CA ARG A 22 -4.78 0.70 2.23
C ARG A 22 -3.98 0.56 0.93
N ILE A 23 -2.65 0.71 0.99
CA ILE A 23 -1.77 0.50 -0.17
C ILE A 23 -1.95 -0.93 -0.72
N HIS A 24 -1.94 -1.94 0.15
CA HIS A 24 -2.15 -3.32 -0.24
C HIS A 24 -3.52 -3.54 -0.89
N LEU A 25 -4.59 -3.04 -0.26
CA LEU A 25 -5.95 -3.16 -0.77
C LEU A 25 -6.12 -2.54 -2.17
N VAL A 26 -5.57 -1.34 -2.36
CA VAL A 26 -5.72 -0.58 -3.60
C VAL A 26 -4.87 -1.16 -4.72
N SER A 27 -3.70 -1.71 -4.42
CA SER A 27 -2.89 -2.45 -5.40
C SER A 27 -3.62 -3.63 -6.03
N ARG A 28 -4.58 -4.22 -5.30
CA ARG A 28 -5.37 -5.39 -5.75
C ARG A 28 -6.73 -5.01 -6.35
N SER A 29 -7.14 -3.75 -6.27
CA SER A 29 -8.47 -3.31 -6.74
C SER A 29 -8.40 -2.01 -7.54
N PRO A 30 -8.41 -2.08 -8.88
CA PRO A 30 -8.38 -0.90 -9.76
C PRO A 30 -9.57 0.04 -9.54
N ALA A 31 -10.74 -0.48 -9.13
CA ALA A 31 -11.91 0.32 -8.83
C ALA A 31 -11.68 1.27 -7.64
N LEU A 32 -10.92 0.81 -6.62
CA LEU A 32 -10.60 1.62 -5.44
C LEU A 32 -9.52 2.66 -5.72
N GLN A 33 -8.63 2.41 -6.68
CA GLN A 33 -7.51 3.31 -6.99
C GLN A 33 -7.95 4.72 -7.39
N LYS A 34 -9.10 4.87 -8.06
CA LYS A 34 -9.63 6.20 -8.42
C LYS A 34 -10.13 6.98 -7.19
N ALA A 35 -10.84 6.31 -6.30
CA ALA A 35 -11.39 6.92 -5.09
C ALA A 35 -10.28 7.26 -4.08
N GLU A 36 -9.31 6.35 -3.95
CA GLU A 36 -8.14 6.45 -3.07
C GLU A 36 -7.35 7.73 -3.31
N LYS A 37 -7.04 8.07 -4.57
CA LYS A 37 -6.24 9.26 -4.92
C LYS A 37 -6.78 10.60 -4.39
N SER A 38 -8.07 10.65 -4.06
CA SER A 38 -8.72 11.87 -3.54
C SER A 38 -8.72 11.98 -2.01
N ILE A 39 -8.25 10.94 -1.30
CA ILE A 39 -8.34 10.83 0.16
C ILE A 39 -6.92 10.86 0.71
N PRO A 40 -6.57 11.74 1.67
CA PRO A 40 -5.24 11.71 2.28
C PRO A 40 -5.01 10.42 3.08
N PHE A 41 -3.74 10.07 3.32
CA PHE A 41 -3.40 9.02 4.28
C PHE A 41 -3.39 9.59 5.70
N ASN A 42 -3.94 8.82 6.65
CA ASN A 42 -3.77 9.11 8.06
C ASN A 42 -2.40 8.58 8.53
N LEU A 43 -1.40 9.47 8.51
CA LEU A 43 -0.01 9.16 8.84
C LEU A 43 0.45 9.93 10.07
N ASN A 44 0.86 9.21 11.10
CA ASN A 44 1.52 9.74 12.28
C ASN A 44 3.06 9.70 12.13
N HIS A 45 3.58 8.76 11.34
CA HIS A 45 5.00 8.58 11.11
C HIS A 45 5.27 8.09 9.69
N VAL A 46 6.31 8.63 9.06
CA VAL A 46 6.80 8.20 7.75
C VAL A 46 8.31 8.17 7.80
N GLN A 47 8.89 7.02 7.47
CA GLN A 47 10.33 6.86 7.28
C GLN A 47 10.58 6.07 6.01
N ILE A 48 11.44 6.63 5.15
CA ILE A 48 11.92 6.00 3.92
C ILE A 48 13.39 5.72 4.13
N ALA A 49 13.77 4.45 4.09
CA ALA A 49 15.15 3.96 4.15
C ALA A 49 15.53 3.30 2.82
N SER A 50 16.80 2.96 2.66
CA SER A 50 17.32 2.30 1.46
C SER A 50 16.65 0.95 1.18
N ASP A 51 16.27 0.24 2.24
CA ASP A 51 15.75 -1.13 2.22
C ASP A 51 14.40 -1.24 2.93
N ALA A 52 13.79 -0.13 3.38
CA ALA A 52 12.54 -0.19 4.10
C ALA A 52 11.66 1.05 3.92
N LEU A 53 10.36 0.85 4.04
CA LEU A 53 9.34 1.90 4.12
C LEU A 53 8.53 1.67 5.39
N THR A 54 8.61 2.62 6.33
CA THR A 54 7.78 2.61 7.54
C THR A 54 6.70 3.66 7.44
N LEU A 55 5.45 3.23 7.54
CA LEU A 55 4.28 4.10 7.65
C LEU A 55 3.58 3.76 8.96
N ASN A 56 3.34 4.77 9.79
CA ASN A 56 2.84 4.59 11.15
C ASN A 56 3.73 3.60 11.94
N ASN A 57 3.14 2.51 12.42
CA ASN A 57 3.79 1.49 13.23
C ASN A 57 4.09 0.22 12.44
N ILE A 58 3.99 0.26 11.10
CA ILE A 58 4.21 -0.89 10.23
C ILE A 58 5.32 -0.56 9.24
N SER A 59 6.27 -1.49 9.10
CA SER A 59 7.42 -1.38 8.21
C SER A 59 7.40 -2.49 7.16
N MET A 60 7.59 -2.09 5.90
CA MET A 60 7.83 -2.97 4.77
C MET A 60 9.34 -3.01 4.51
N VAL A 61 9.97 -4.18 4.61
CA VAL A 61 11.41 -4.36 4.38
C VAL A 61 11.62 -5.09 3.05
N ILE A 62 12.52 -4.57 2.23
CA ILE A 62 12.95 -5.12 0.95
C ILE A 62 14.18 -5.99 1.21
N ILE A 63 14.03 -7.30 1.02
CA ILE A 63 15.13 -8.26 1.14
C ILE A 63 15.57 -8.62 -0.29
N PRO A 64 16.72 -8.13 -0.76
CA PRO A 64 17.21 -8.48 -2.09
C PRO A 64 17.64 -9.95 -2.11
N THR A 65 16.99 -10.76 -2.95
CA THR A 65 17.47 -12.11 -3.25
C THR A 65 18.64 -11.98 -4.22
N THR A 66 19.85 -12.28 -3.76
CA THR A 66 21.00 -12.44 -4.66
C THR A 66 20.96 -13.87 -5.19
N GLU A 67 20.40 -14.07 -6.38
CA GLU A 67 20.63 -15.31 -7.10
C GLU A 67 22.11 -15.33 -7.52
N GLN A 68 22.88 -16.21 -6.90
CA GLN A 68 24.24 -16.50 -7.36
C GLN A 68 24.08 -17.18 -8.72
N ILE A 69 24.34 -16.45 -9.80
CA ILE A 69 24.48 -17.04 -11.13
C ILE A 69 25.73 -17.91 -11.05
N PRO A 70 25.63 -19.25 -11.15
CA PRO A 70 26.83 -20.08 -11.19
C PRO A 70 27.63 -19.67 -12.43
N GLU A 71 28.90 -19.31 -12.21
CA GLU A 71 29.85 -19.14 -13.29
C GLU A 71 30.09 -20.54 -13.90
N ASP A 72 29.67 -20.72 -15.14
CA ASP A 72 29.86 -21.95 -15.92
C ASP A 72 31.32 -21.94 -16.40
N ASP A 73 32.15 -22.84 -15.82
CA ASP A 73 33.56 -23.09 -16.19
C ASP A 73 33.68 -23.89 -17.50
#